data_AF-A0A497PQF3-F1
#
_entry.id   AF-A0A497PQF3-F1
#
_cell.length_a   1.000
_cell.length_b   1.000
_cell.length_c   1.000
_cell.angle_alpha   90.00
_cell.angle_beta   90.00
_cell.angle_gamma   90.00
#
_symmetry.space_group_name_H-M   'P 1'
#
loop_
_entity.id
_entity.type
_entity.pdbx_description
1 polymer ?
#
loop_
_entity_poly.entity_id
_entity_poly.type
_entity_poly.pdbx_seq_one_letter_code
_entity_poly.pdbx_strand_id
1 'polypeptide(L)'
;MVLVLTILPLSVVGPAMVGTWTMRKSSGARAETCATPAVPSAYTQVQPIRITSDADFAANGWSGSGTAEDPYVLANIIVANWTTCITIANINAHFVLHDIVITGEQTNNAIGMKLENVTTDIVVFFSRIRGPLHMGISTDTCDNVAVVDTTVTDPT
;
A
#
# COMPACT_ATOMS: atom_id res chain seq x y z
N MET A 1 -29.88 -44.30 -30.55
CA MET A 1 -28.56 -43.65 -30.38
C MET A 1 -28.51 -42.44 -31.30
N VAL A 2 -28.70 -41.22 -30.79
CA VAL A 2 -28.04 -39.99 -31.29
C VAL A 2 -27.94 -39.06 -30.08
N LEU A 3 -26.74 -38.91 -29.54
CA LEU A 3 -26.39 -37.96 -28.48
C LEU A 3 -25.96 -36.67 -29.19
N VAL A 4 -26.70 -35.58 -29.01
CA VAL A 4 -26.35 -34.26 -29.59
C VAL A 4 -25.51 -33.52 -28.55
N LEU A 5 -24.20 -33.44 -28.80
CA LEU A 5 -23.21 -32.74 -27.99
C LEU A 5 -23.13 -31.28 -28.46
N THR A 6 -23.68 -30.34 -27.68
CA THR A 6 -23.56 -28.90 -27.97
C THR A 6 -22.24 -28.37 -27.42
N ILE A 7 -21.32 -28.01 -28.30
CA ILE A 7 -20.03 -27.40 -27.99
C ILE A 7 -20.27 -25.93 -27.64
N LEU A 8 -19.89 -25.50 -26.42
CA LEU A 8 -19.87 -24.09 -26.01
C LEU A 8 -18.73 -23.35 -26.72
N PRO A 9 -18.94 -22.16 -27.31
CA PRO A 9 -17.86 -21.38 -27.89
C PRO A 9 -16.97 -20.78 -26.79
N LEU A 10 -15.68 -21.05 -26.93
CA LEU A 10 -14.57 -20.52 -26.14
C LEU A 10 -14.53 -18.99 -26.28
N SER A 11 -14.88 -18.26 -25.23
CA SER A 11 -14.81 -16.80 -25.24
C SER A 11 -13.36 -16.32 -25.27
N VAL A 12 -13.10 -15.60 -26.36
CA VAL A 12 -11.91 -14.85 -26.77
C VAL A 12 -11.18 -14.14 -25.62
N VAL A 13 -9.87 -14.39 -25.59
CA VAL A 13 -8.85 -13.67 -24.82
C VAL A 13 -8.95 -12.16 -25.09
N GLY A 14 -9.20 -11.36 -24.06
CA GLY A 14 -9.16 -9.91 -24.14
C GLY A 14 -7.75 -9.40 -24.46
N PRO A 15 -7.61 -8.29 -25.21
CA PRO A 15 -6.31 -7.81 -25.65
C PRO A 15 -5.50 -7.25 -24.48
N ALA A 16 -4.21 -7.56 -24.48
CA ALA A 16 -3.21 -6.91 -23.65
C ALA A 16 -3.24 -5.39 -23.88
N MET A 17 -3.49 -4.63 -22.81
CA MET A 17 -3.33 -3.18 -22.79
C MET A 17 -1.84 -2.84 -22.83
N VAL A 18 -1.23 -2.88 -24.01
CA VAL A 18 0.05 -2.21 -24.26
C VAL A 18 -0.25 -0.74 -24.50
N GLY A 19 -0.39 0.01 -23.39
CA GLY A 19 -0.43 1.46 -23.43
C GLY A 19 0.91 1.99 -23.94
N THR A 20 0.92 2.52 -25.17
CA THR A 20 2.08 3.22 -25.72
C THR A 20 2.21 4.55 -24.98
N TRP A 21 3.17 4.65 -24.06
CA TRP A 21 3.51 5.91 -23.39
C TRP A 21 4.13 6.86 -24.39
N THR A 22 3.31 7.64 -25.09
CA THR A 22 3.80 8.80 -25.84
C THR A 22 4.00 9.94 -24.85
N MET A 23 5.25 10.17 -24.43
CA MET A 23 5.63 11.40 -23.75
C MET A 23 5.29 12.59 -24.65
N ARG A 24 4.20 13.29 -24.35
CA ARG A 24 3.98 14.64 -24.86
C ARG A 24 4.82 15.59 -24.02
N LYS A 25 5.84 16.22 -24.62
CA LYS A 25 6.41 17.46 -24.08
C LYS A 25 5.29 18.50 -24.09
N SER A 26 4.70 18.79 -22.94
CA SER A 26 3.71 19.85 -22.79
C SER A 26 4.41 21.21 -22.76
N SER A 27 4.60 21.82 -23.93
CA SER A 27 4.84 23.26 -24.02
C SER A 27 3.49 23.98 -23.92
N GLY A 28 3.13 24.37 -22.70
CA GLY A 28 1.91 25.13 -22.45
C GLY A 28 1.65 25.25 -20.96
N ALA A 29 2.12 26.35 -20.36
CA ALA A 29 1.79 26.73 -19.00
C ALA A 29 0.27 26.94 -18.87
N ARG A 30 -0.44 25.91 -18.46
CA ARG A 30 -1.69 26.04 -17.73
C ARG A 30 -1.35 25.62 -16.31
N ALA A 31 -1.56 26.54 -15.38
CA ALA A 31 -1.50 26.27 -13.96
C ALA A 31 -2.61 25.27 -13.63
N GLU A 32 -2.36 23.99 -13.90
CA GLU A 32 -2.88 22.93 -13.07
C GLU A 32 -2.24 23.22 -11.72
N THR A 33 -3.01 23.82 -10.80
CA THR A 33 -2.65 23.74 -9.39
C THR A 33 -2.47 22.24 -9.15
N CYS A 34 -1.21 21.81 -9.07
CA CYS A 34 -0.84 20.56 -8.47
C CYS A 34 -1.53 20.61 -7.12
N ALA A 35 -2.72 20.01 -7.05
CA ALA A 35 -3.51 19.98 -5.85
C ALA A 35 -2.63 19.20 -4.91
N THR A 36 -1.90 19.94 -4.07
CA THR A 36 -1.18 19.37 -2.95
C THR A 36 -2.24 18.53 -2.26
N PRO A 37 -2.05 17.20 -2.13
CA PRO A 37 -2.96 16.35 -1.39
C PRO A 37 -3.27 17.10 -0.10
N ALA A 38 -4.55 17.38 0.15
CA ALA A 38 -4.94 18.13 1.32
C ALA A 38 -4.40 17.37 2.52
N VAL A 39 -3.35 17.91 3.15
CA VAL A 39 -2.71 17.27 4.30
C VAL A 39 -3.82 17.07 5.33
N PRO A 40 -4.11 15.83 5.75
CA PRO A 40 -5.17 15.56 6.71
C PRO A 40 -4.98 16.44 7.94
N SER A 41 -6.01 17.21 8.30
CA SER A 41 -5.88 18.26 9.34
C SER A 41 -5.65 17.72 10.75
N ALA A 42 -5.69 16.41 10.94
CA ALA A 42 -5.20 15.75 12.14
C ALA A 42 -4.81 14.31 11.80
N TYR A 43 -3.59 13.93 12.15
CA TYR A 43 -3.21 12.53 12.23
C TYR A 43 -3.68 11.96 13.58
N THR A 44 -4.15 10.72 13.59
CA THR A 44 -4.46 10.00 14.83
C THR A 44 -3.22 9.25 15.29
N GLN A 45 -2.74 9.52 16.51
CA GLN A 45 -1.66 8.72 17.09
C GLN A 45 -2.20 7.35 17.50
N VAL A 46 -1.55 6.29 17.03
CA VAL A 46 -1.93 4.91 17.33
C VAL A 46 -0.73 4.12 17.87
N GLN A 47 -1.03 3.02 18.57
CA GLN A 47 -0.03 2.02 18.94
C GLN A 47 0.49 1.28 17.70
N PRO A 48 1.61 0.53 17.80
CA PRO A 48 2.07 -0.31 16.71
C PRO A 48 0.95 -1.18 16.14
N ILE A 49 0.86 -1.20 14.82
CA ILE A 49 -0.17 -1.94 14.11
C ILE A 49 0.40 -3.30 13.72
N ARG A 50 -0.38 -4.35 14.02
CA ARG A 50 -0.06 -5.71 13.63
C ARG A 50 -1.27 -6.36 12.96
N ILE A 51 -1.19 -6.51 11.65
CA ILE A 51 -2.14 -7.25 10.82
C ILE A 51 -1.44 -8.55 10.42
N THR A 52 -1.98 -9.69 10.82
CA THR A 52 -1.42 -11.03 10.55
C THR A 52 -2.35 -11.96 9.78
N SER A 53 -3.53 -11.46 9.43
CA SER A 53 -4.53 -12.12 8.62
C SER A 53 -5.49 -11.07 8.03
N ASP A 54 -6.21 -11.43 6.96
CA ASP A 54 -7.20 -10.54 6.34
C ASP A 54 -8.30 -10.10 7.33
N ALA A 55 -8.63 -10.95 8.30
CA ALA A 55 -9.63 -10.64 9.33
C ALA A 55 -9.19 -9.53 10.30
N ASP A 56 -7.87 -9.35 10.48
CA ASP A 56 -7.32 -8.34 11.38
C ASP A 56 -7.61 -6.92 10.87
N PHE A 57 -7.80 -6.72 9.57
CA PHE A 57 -8.16 -5.39 9.03
C PHE A 57 -9.51 -4.93 9.58
N ALA A 58 -10.55 -5.75 9.40
CA ALA A 58 -11.88 -5.45 9.90
C ALA A 58 -11.93 -5.40 11.43
N ALA A 59 -11.18 -6.29 12.11
CA ALA A 59 -11.11 -6.30 13.57
C ALA A 59 -10.49 -5.02 14.16
N ASN A 60 -9.53 -4.41 13.45
CA ASN A 60 -8.94 -3.12 13.80
C ASN A 60 -9.75 -1.92 13.32
N GLY A 61 -10.91 -2.14 12.68
CA GLY A 61 -11.82 -1.09 12.24
C GLY A 61 -11.40 -0.38 10.96
N TRP A 62 -10.49 -0.96 10.17
CA TRP A 62 -10.13 -0.39 8.88
C TRP A 62 -11.26 -0.60 7.87
N SER A 63 -11.60 0.47 7.14
CA SER A 63 -12.63 0.44 6.11
C SER A 63 -12.18 -0.35 4.87
N GLY A 64 -13.15 -0.83 4.10
CA GLY A 64 -12.95 -1.60 2.87
C GLY A 64 -13.33 -3.07 3.04
N SER A 65 -13.32 -3.82 1.95
CA SER A 65 -13.63 -5.26 1.91
C SER A 65 -12.40 -6.12 1.60
N GLY A 66 -11.29 -5.50 1.20
CA GLY A 66 -10.07 -6.21 0.82
C GLY A 66 -10.09 -6.74 -0.61
N THR A 67 -11.08 -6.34 -1.41
CA THR A 67 -11.13 -6.65 -2.84
C THR A 67 -10.33 -5.61 -3.64
N ALA A 68 -9.95 -5.92 -4.88
CA ALA A 68 -9.24 -4.96 -5.73
C ALA A 68 -10.04 -3.67 -5.99
N GLU A 69 -11.37 -3.75 -6.02
CA GLU A 69 -12.26 -2.61 -6.22
C GLU A 69 -12.53 -1.82 -4.93
N ASP A 70 -12.40 -2.47 -3.78
CA ASP A 70 -12.63 -1.89 -2.45
C ASP A 70 -11.59 -2.42 -1.43
N PRO A 71 -10.32 -1.97 -1.56
CA PRO A 71 -9.21 -2.43 -0.74
C PRO A 71 -9.33 -1.92 0.70
N TYR A 72 -8.67 -2.58 1.64
CA TYR A 72 -8.54 -2.03 2.99
C TYR A 72 -7.69 -0.75 3.00
N VAL A 73 -8.14 0.27 3.72
CA VAL A 73 -7.44 1.57 3.74
C VAL A 73 -6.91 1.88 5.14
N LEU A 74 -5.58 2.01 5.24
CA LEU A 74 -4.88 2.49 6.43
C LEU A 74 -4.40 3.91 6.14
N ALA A 75 -4.96 4.90 6.83
CA ALA A 75 -4.63 6.28 6.56
C ALA A 75 -4.72 7.22 7.75
N ASN A 76 -4.08 8.38 7.61
CA ASN A 76 -4.14 9.50 8.55
C ASN A 76 -3.67 9.15 9.96
N ILE A 77 -2.62 8.34 10.07
CA ILE A 77 -2.10 7.85 11.36
C ILE A 77 -0.65 8.26 11.60
N ILE A 78 -0.33 8.48 12.88
CA ILE A 78 1.05 8.55 13.38
C ILE A 78 1.32 7.31 14.21
N VAL A 79 2.42 6.62 13.92
CA VAL A 79 2.90 5.48 14.71
C VAL A 79 4.30 5.78 15.21
N ALA A 80 4.48 5.69 16.53
CA ALA A 80 5.79 5.91 17.16
C ALA A 80 6.15 4.71 18.03
N ASN A 81 7.30 4.08 17.77
CA ASN A 81 7.76 2.96 18.57
C ASN A 81 9.28 2.76 18.51
N TRP A 82 9.81 2.02 19.48
CA TRP A 82 11.21 1.61 19.57
C TRP A 82 11.49 0.31 18.80
N THR A 83 10.43 -0.38 18.37
CA THR A 83 10.49 -1.65 17.62
C THR A 83 9.82 -1.47 16.25
N THR A 84 9.28 -2.55 15.67
CA THR A 84 8.55 -2.46 14.42
C THR A 84 7.25 -1.68 14.58
N CYS A 85 7.06 -0.61 13.80
CA CYS A 85 5.87 0.25 13.95
C CYS A 85 4.64 -0.34 13.26
N ILE A 86 4.79 -0.79 12.02
CA ILE A 86 3.70 -1.43 11.26
C ILE A 86 4.18 -2.80 10.78
N THR A 87 3.45 -3.85 11.12
CA THR A 87 3.64 -5.20 10.59
C THR A 87 2.37 -5.65 9.89
N ILE A 88 2.49 -5.99 8.61
CA ILE A 88 1.42 -6.60 7.82
C ILE A 88 1.97 -7.91 7.26
N ALA A 89 1.35 -9.03 7.61
CA ALA A 89 1.83 -10.33 7.22
C ALA A 89 0.71 -11.33 6.88
N ASN A 90 0.98 -12.26 5.96
CA ASN A 90 0.07 -13.34 5.54
C ASN A 90 -1.27 -12.81 5.02
N ILE A 91 -1.20 -11.85 4.11
CA ILE A 91 -2.37 -11.16 3.57
C ILE A 91 -2.64 -11.60 2.14
N ASN A 92 -3.90 -11.93 1.86
CA ASN A 92 -4.42 -12.21 0.52
C ASN A 92 -5.47 -11.18 0.08
N ALA A 93 -5.75 -10.18 0.92
CA ALA A 93 -6.59 -9.03 0.60
C ALA A 93 -5.78 -7.88 -0.02
N HIS A 94 -6.42 -7.04 -0.84
CA HIS A 94 -5.84 -5.79 -1.33
C HIS A 94 -5.91 -4.71 -0.24
N PHE A 95 -4.84 -3.94 -0.09
CA PHE A 95 -4.81 -2.84 0.87
C PHE A 95 -3.93 -1.67 0.39
N VAL A 96 -4.23 -0.51 0.95
CA VAL A 96 -3.59 0.76 0.64
C VAL A 96 -3.19 1.44 1.93
N LEU A 97 -1.93 1.89 1.98
CA LEU A 97 -1.39 2.71 3.05
C LEU A 97 -1.11 4.11 2.52
N HIS A 98 -1.76 5.13 3.09
CA HIS A 98 -1.49 6.50 2.69
C HIS A 98 -1.56 7.51 3.82
N ASP A 99 -0.85 8.62 3.69
CA ASP A 99 -0.80 9.65 4.74
C ASP A 99 -0.45 9.04 6.11
N ILE A 100 0.64 8.28 6.16
CA ILE A 100 1.16 7.66 7.38
C ILE A 100 2.44 8.36 7.80
N VAL A 101 2.58 8.65 9.08
CA VAL A 101 3.83 9.13 9.67
C VAL A 101 4.35 8.08 10.64
N ILE A 102 5.54 7.55 10.36
CA ILE A 102 6.25 6.64 11.26
C ILE A 102 7.42 7.40 11.88
N THR A 103 7.51 7.36 13.21
CA THR A 103 8.66 7.87 13.97
C THR A 103 9.27 6.76 14.82
N GLY A 104 10.38 6.21 14.36
CA GLY A 104 11.16 5.22 15.11
C GLY A 104 12.18 5.85 16.06
N GLU A 105 12.60 5.10 17.08
CA GLU A 105 13.75 5.45 17.93
C GLU A 105 14.83 4.33 17.89
N GLN A 106 16.08 4.71 18.17
CA GLN A 106 17.31 3.90 17.96
C GLN A 106 17.20 2.54 18.66
N THR A 107 16.82 1.50 17.92
CA THR A 107 17.16 0.12 18.28
C THR A 107 17.70 -0.62 17.07
N ASN A 108 18.60 -1.56 17.33
CA ASN A 108 19.31 -2.35 16.33
C ASN A 108 18.40 -3.18 15.40
N ASN A 109 17.11 -3.35 15.73
CA ASN A 109 16.14 -4.12 14.94
C ASN A 109 14.84 -3.35 14.65
N ALA A 110 14.80 -2.02 14.84
CA ALA A 110 13.59 -1.24 14.57
C ALA A 110 13.31 -1.16 13.06
N ILE A 111 12.11 -1.56 12.64
CA ILE A 111 11.65 -1.44 11.24
C ILE A 111 10.45 -0.49 11.21
N GLY A 112 10.45 0.49 10.31
CA GLY A 112 9.30 1.39 10.19
C GLY A 112 8.04 0.63 9.76
N MET A 113 8.13 -0.04 8.60
CA MET A 113 7.07 -0.85 8.04
C MET A 113 7.61 -2.20 7.57
N LYS A 114 7.05 -3.30 8.08
CA LYS A 114 7.37 -4.67 7.67
C LYS A 114 6.18 -5.28 6.94
N LEU A 115 6.41 -5.71 5.70
CA LEU A 115 5.48 -6.47 4.88
C LEU A 115 6.07 -7.87 4.67
N GLU A 116 5.29 -8.92 4.95
CA GLU A 116 5.77 -10.31 4.88
C GLU A 116 4.69 -11.24 4.32
N ASN A 117 5.02 -12.03 3.28
CA ASN A 117 4.09 -12.99 2.69
C ASN A 117 2.76 -12.33 2.27
N VAL A 118 2.84 -11.38 1.34
CA VAL A 118 1.69 -10.64 0.79
C VAL A 118 1.69 -10.81 -0.72
N THR A 119 0.65 -11.43 -1.27
CA THR A 119 0.61 -11.81 -2.70
C THR A 119 -0.27 -10.91 -3.56
N THR A 120 -0.90 -9.90 -2.94
CA THR A 120 -1.79 -8.93 -3.57
C THR A 120 -1.11 -7.58 -3.80
N ASP A 121 -1.81 -6.67 -4.48
CA ASP A 121 -1.34 -5.31 -4.73
C ASP A 121 -1.13 -4.56 -3.41
N ILE A 122 0.10 -4.08 -3.20
CA ILE A 122 0.48 -3.26 -2.05
C ILE A 122 0.81 -1.86 -2.54
N VAL A 123 0.05 -0.85 -2.10
CA VAL A 123 0.33 0.54 -2.45
C VAL A 123 0.60 1.36 -1.20
N VAL A 124 1.78 1.95 -1.13
CA VAL A 124 2.19 2.90 -0.07
C VAL A 124 2.43 4.27 -0.69
N PHE A 125 1.71 5.30 -0.24
CA PHE A 125 1.91 6.64 -0.78
C PHE A 125 1.72 7.79 0.22
N PHE A 126 2.22 8.99 -0.13
CA PHE A 126 2.22 10.20 0.72
C PHE A 126 2.63 9.98 2.18
N SER A 127 3.51 9.02 2.42
CA SER A 127 3.91 8.61 3.76
C SER A 127 5.29 9.17 4.12
N ARG A 128 5.54 9.33 5.43
CA ARG A 128 6.81 9.83 5.98
C ARG A 128 7.32 8.84 7.00
N ILE A 129 8.46 8.24 6.75
CA ILE A 129 9.14 7.33 7.66
C ILE A 129 10.41 8.01 8.12
N ARG A 130 10.48 8.32 9.40
CA ARG A 130 11.62 8.97 10.02
C ARG A 130 12.05 8.23 11.26
N GLY A 131 13.35 8.20 11.50
CA GLY A 131 13.90 7.65 12.72
C GLY A 131 15.19 6.91 12.41
N PRO A 132 16.04 6.72 13.43
CA PRO A 132 17.22 5.88 13.32
C PRO A 132 16.79 4.40 13.37
N LEU A 133 16.06 4.02 12.32
CA LEU A 133 15.53 2.70 12.10
C LEU A 133 16.61 1.83 11.47
N HIS A 134 16.62 0.53 11.80
CA HIS A 134 17.42 -0.43 11.06
C HIS A 134 16.98 -0.48 9.59
N MET A 135 15.67 -0.41 9.33
CA MET A 135 15.09 -0.30 7.98
C MET A 135 13.83 0.58 7.98
N GLY A 136 13.65 1.41 6.96
CA GLY A 136 12.42 2.19 6.78
C GLY A 136 11.23 1.32 6.38
N ILE A 137 11.35 0.64 5.23
CA ILE A 137 10.37 -0.33 4.72
C ILE A 137 11.10 -1.63 4.42
N SER A 138 10.59 -2.74 4.91
CA SER A 138 11.08 -4.09 4.65
C SER A 138 9.97 -4.90 4.00
N THR A 139 10.28 -5.55 2.88
CA THR A 139 9.39 -6.46 2.17
C THR A 139 10.04 -7.82 2.09
N ASP A 140 9.35 -8.86 2.56
CA ASP A 140 9.79 -10.24 2.44
C ASP A 140 8.68 -11.06 1.77
N THR A 141 9.01 -11.75 0.67
CA THR A 141 8.04 -12.59 -0.06
C THR A 141 6.75 -11.81 -0.36
N CYS A 142 6.90 -10.63 -0.95
CA CYS A 142 5.78 -9.74 -1.32
C CYS A 142 5.75 -9.54 -2.83
N ASP A 143 4.56 -9.59 -3.42
CA ASP A 143 4.34 -9.31 -4.84
C ASP A 143 3.71 -7.92 -5.03
N ASN A 144 3.91 -7.35 -6.23
CA ASN A 144 3.31 -6.08 -6.69
C ASN A 144 3.31 -4.91 -5.68
N VAL A 145 4.49 -4.60 -5.14
CA VAL A 145 4.68 -3.51 -4.18
C VAL A 145 4.99 -2.19 -4.91
N ALA A 146 4.14 -1.19 -4.70
CA ALA A 146 4.34 0.17 -5.18
C ALA A 146 4.55 1.14 -3.99
N VAL A 147 5.68 1.85 -3.99
CA VAL A 147 5.98 2.94 -3.04
C VAL A 147 6.10 4.24 -3.82
N VAL A 148 5.17 5.17 -3.61
CA VAL A 148 5.02 6.39 -4.42
C VAL A 148 4.98 7.61 -3.51
N ASP A 149 5.65 8.71 -3.87
CA ASP A 149 5.62 9.99 -3.13
C ASP A 149 5.82 9.85 -1.60
N THR A 150 6.63 8.88 -1.20
CA THR A 150 6.92 8.53 0.19
C THR A 150 8.35 8.95 0.51
N THR A 151 8.55 9.56 1.68
CA THR A 151 9.87 10.00 2.13
C THR A 151 10.36 9.12 3.28
N VAL A 152 11.55 8.54 3.13
CA VAL A 152 12.25 7.78 4.16
C VAL A 152 13.51 8.54 4.53
N THR A 153 13.66 8.94 5.80
CA THR A 153 14.76 9.80 6.25
C THR A 153 15.34 9.35 7.58
N ASP A 154 16.67 9.34 7.66
CA ASP A 154 17.39 9.15 8.92
C ASP A 154 17.58 10.51 9.61
N PRO A 155 17.19 10.68 10.89
CA PRO A 155 17.53 11.87 11.65
C PRO A 155 19.01 11.82 12.04
N THR A 156 19.84 12.47 11.22
CA THR A 156 21.23 12.83 11.55
C THR A 156 21.35 13.50 12.91
#